data_AF-A0A526Y5F4-F1
#
_entry.id   AF-A0A526Y5F4-F1
#
_cell.length_a   1.000
_cell.length_b   1.000
_cell.length_c   1.000
_cell.angle_alpha   90.00
_cell.angle_beta   90.00
_cell.angle_gamma   90.00
#
_symmetry.space_group_name_H-M   'P 1'
#
loop_
_entity.id
_entity.type
_entity.pdbx_description
1 polymer ?
#
loop_
_entity_poly.entity_id
_entity_poly.type
_entity_poly.pdbx_seq_one_letter_code
_entity_poly.pdbx_strand_id
1 'polypeptide(L)'
;WGKSLGLQKIELIPDGSGEFTRKMGMLVAKDNLGFGMRSWRYAALIDDGVVEQWFEEEGFCDNCETDPYGVSSPQNVLDKLKAAA
;
A
#
# COMPACT_ATOMS: atom_id res chain seq x y z
N TRP A 1 -11.73 -12.09 -4.16
CA TRP A 1 -11.77 -11.10 -3.07
C TRP A 1 -12.65 -9.90 -3.40
N GLY A 2 -12.36 -9.09 -4.43
CA GLY A 2 -13.22 -7.93 -4.79
C GLY A 2 -14.70 -8.29 -4.98
N LYS A 3 -15.00 -9.36 -5.73
CA LYS A 3 -16.37 -9.88 -5.90
C LYS A 3 -17.03 -10.30 -4.59
N SER A 4 -16.29 -11.00 -3.71
CA SER A 4 -16.82 -11.49 -2.43
C SER A 4 -17.05 -10.39 -1.41
N LEU A 5 -16.26 -9.30 -1.48
CA LEU A 5 -16.45 -8.09 -0.69
C LEU A 5 -17.48 -7.12 -1.30
N GLY A 6 -18.02 -7.42 -2.48
CA GLY A 6 -18.98 -6.56 -3.16
C GLY A 6 -18.43 -5.19 -3.59
N LEU A 7 -17.11 -5.08 -3.82
CA LEU A 7 -16.48 -3.80 -4.19
C LEU A 7 -17.06 -3.25 -5.50
N GLN A 8 -17.47 -1.97 -5.48
CA GLN A 8 -18.04 -1.28 -6.66
C GLN A 8 -17.20 -0.08 -7.12
N LYS A 9 -16.51 0.59 -6.20
CA LYS A 9 -15.81 1.87 -6.46
C LYS A 9 -14.29 1.77 -6.41
N ILE A 10 -13.77 0.57 -6.08
CA ILE A 10 -12.34 0.32 -5.92
C ILE A 10 -11.95 -0.66 -7.02
N GLU A 11 -11.01 -0.24 -7.85
CA GLU A 11 -10.37 -1.10 -8.83
C GLU A 11 -9.20 -1.86 -8.17
N LEU A 12 -9.08 -3.15 -8.47
CA LEU A 12 -8.01 -3.99 -7.94
C LEU A 12 -6.98 -4.20 -9.05
N ILE A 13 -5.76 -3.71 -8.83
CA ILE A 13 -4.65 -3.84 -9.78
C ILE A 13 -3.82 -5.07 -9.41
N PRO A 14 -3.79 -6.13 -10.24
CA PRO A 14 -3.05 -7.35 -9.92
C PRO A 14 -1.57 -7.24 -10.32
N ASP A 15 -0.71 -6.74 -9.42
CA ASP A 15 0.75 -6.81 -9.57
C ASP A 15 1.29 -8.22 -9.28
N GLY A 16 0.88 -9.21 -10.09
CA GLY A 16 1.15 -10.63 -9.84
C GLY A 16 2.63 -11.00 -9.89
N SER A 17 3.43 -10.26 -10.65
CA SER A 17 4.89 -10.44 -10.72
C SER A 17 5.64 -9.66 -9.63
N GLY A 18 4.95 -8.81 -8.85
CA GLY A 18 5.56 -7.91 -7.88
C GLY A 18 6.47 -6.85 -8.50
N GLU A 19 6.31 -6.56 -9.80
CA GLU A 19 7.26 -5.76 -10.56
C GLU A 19 7.12 -4.29 -10.23
N PHE A 20 5.88 -3.82 -10.17
CA PHE A 20 5.55 -2.47 -9.75
C PHE A 20 6.02 -2.26 -8.31
N THR A 21 5.61 -3.15 -7.41
CA THR A 21 5.99 -3.10 -5.98
C THR A 21 7.50 -3.04 -5.79
N ARG A 22 8.26 -3.87 -6.52
CA ARG A 22 9.73 -3.87 -6.48
C ARG A 22 10.32 -2.56 -6.98
N LYS A 23 9.82 -2.03 -8.10
CA LYS A 23 10.30 -0.76 -8.66
C LYS A 23 9.95 0.45 -7.80
N MET A 24 8.84 0.38 -7.06
CA MET A 24 8.46 1.38 -6.06
C MET A 24 9.28 1.25 -4.76
N GLY A 25 10.18 0.27 -4.65
CA GLY A 25 10.99 0.04 -3.44
C GLY A 25 10.20 -0.55 -2.27
N MET A 26 8.97 -1.01 -2.50
CA MET A 26 8.03 -1.43 -1.46
C MET A 26 7.94 -2.95 -1.29
N LEU A 27 8.88 -3.70 -1.84
CA LEU A 27 8.87 -5.16 -1.75
C LEU A 27 9.55 -5.62 -0.46
N VAL A 28 8.86 -6.43 0.34
CA VAL A 28 9.39 -7.03 1.56
C VAL A 28 9.12 -8.55 1.58
N ALA A 29 9.98 -9.30 2.26
CA ALA A 29 9.74 -10.69 2.59
C ALA A 29 8.73 -10.80 3.74
N LYS A 30 7.78 -11.73 3.63
CA LYS A 30 6.86 -12.12 4.71
C LYS A 30 6.85 -13.64 4.86
N ASP A 31 8.06 -14.22 4.88
CA ASP A 31 8.29 -15.66 5.00
C ASP A 31 7.95 -16.18 6.40
N ASN A 32 8.06 -15.32 7.41
CA ASN A 32 7.55 -15.59 8.77
C ASN A 32 6.06 -15.98 8.81
N LEU A 33 5.28 -15.57 7.79
CA LEU A 33 3.86 -15.91 7.62
C LEU A 33 3.61 -16.90 6.46
N GLY A 34 4.66 -17.33 5.75
CA GLY A 34 4.57 -18.18 4.57
C GLY A 34 4.00 -17.48 3.33
N PHE A 35 4.10 -16.15 3.24
CA PHE A 35 3.52 -15.37 2.15
C PHE A 35 4.48 -15.09 0.99
N GLY A 36 5.78 -15.32 1.18
CA GLY A 36 6.82 -14.94 0.23
C GLY A 36 7.01 -13.43 0.17
N MET A 37 7.43 -12.94 -1.00
CA MET A 37 7.56 -11.51 -1.27
C MET A 37 6.19 -10.84 -1.40
N ARG A 38 6.00 -9.72 -0.72
CA ARG A 38 4.75 -8.95 -0.70
C ARG A 38 5.03 -7.45 -0.70
N SER A 39 4.01 -6.70 -1.07
CA SER A 39 4.01 -5.25 -0.92
C SER A 39 3.94 -4.86 0.55
N TRP A 40 4.80 -3.92 0.95
CA TRP A 40 4.64 -3.17 2.19
C TRP A 40 3.36 -2.34 2.14
N ARG A 41 2.80 -2.01 3.31
CA ARG A 41 1.56 -1.24 3.35
C ARG A 41 1.88 0.24 3.14
N TYR A 42 1.27 0.83 2.12
CA TYR A 42 1.36 2.25 1.84
C TYR A 42 0.12 2.76 1.10
N ALA A 43 -0.03 4.08 1.06
CA ALA A 43 -0.93 4.80 0.16
C ALA A 43 -0.14 5.89 -0.57
N ALA A 44 -0.61 6.32 -1.74
CA ALA A 44 0.03 7.38 -2.51
C ALA A 44 -1.03 8.21 -3.23
N LEU A 45 -0.75 9.52 -3.36
CA LEU A 45 -1.44 10.38 -4.31
C LEU A 45 -0.57 10.47 -5.56
N ILE A 46 -1.14 10.10 -6.71
CA ILE A 46 -0.45 10.11 -7.99
C ILE A 46 -1.30 10.93 -8.96
N ASP A 47 -0.69 11.95 -9.58
CA ASP A 47 -1.31 12.77 -10.62
C ASP A 47 -0.41 12.77 -11.87
N ASP A 48 -0.99 12.46 -13.02
CA ASP A 48 -0.29 12.32 -14.31
C ASP A 48 1.05 11.54 -14.25
N GLY A 49 1.09 10.46 -13.48
CA GLY A 49 2.28 9.62 -13.30
C GLY A 49 3.35 10.19 -12.35
N VAL A 50 3.11 11.36 -11.76
CA VAL A 50 3.94 11.98 -10.72
C VAL A 50 3.41 11.60 -9.35
N VAL A 51 4.29 11.18 -8.45
CA VAL A 51 3.96 10.90 -7.05
C VAL A 51 3.96 12.22 -6.28
N GLU A 52 2.78 12.71 -5.95
CA GLU A 52 2.59 13.98 -5.23
C GLU A 52 2.73 13.80 -3.71
N GLN A 53 2.21 12.70 -3.18
CA GLN A 53 2.26 12.39 -1.74
C GLN A 53 2.45 10.89 -1.51
N TRP A 54 3.18 10.55 -0.45
CA TRP A 54 3.52 9.18 -0.08
C TRP A 54 3.22 8.92 1.40
N PHE A 55 2.52 7.81 1.68
CA PHE A 55 2.03 7.45 3.01
C PHE A 55 2.39 6.00 3.31
N GLU A 56 3.67 5.73 3.56
CA GLU A 56 4.14 4.42 3.98
C GLU A 56 3.96 4.19 5.49
N GLU A 57 3.66 2.96 5.87
CA GLU A 57 3.61 2.60 7.29
C GLU A 57 5.03 2.52 7.89
N GLU A 58 5.14 2.85 9.18
CA GLU A 58 6.39 2.76 9.92
C GLU A 58 6.87 1.32 10.10
N GLY A 59 8.18 1.13 10.26
CA GLY A 59 8.76 -0.19 10.51
C GLY A 59 8.92 -1.04 9.24
N PHE A 60 9.15 -0.39 8.09
CA PHE A 60 9.50 -1.04 6.83
C PHE A 60 10.67 -2.02 7.03
N CYS A 61 10.39 -3.31 6.99
CA CYS A 61 11.39 -4.37 7.07
C CYS A 61 10.85 -5.72 6.59
N ASP A 62 11.79 -6.60 6.27
CA ASP A 62 11.51 -8.01 6.02
C ASP A 62 11.08 -8.71 7.30
N ASN A 63 10.10 -9.61 7.19
CA ASN A 63 9.59 -10.45 8.27
C ASN A 63 9.13 -9.65 9.50
N CYS A 64 8.63 -8.43 9.29
CA CYS A 64 8.04 -7.61 10.34
C CYS A 64 7.01 -8.42 11.15
N GLU A 65 7.13 -8.39 12.48
CA GLU A 65 6.26 -9.13 13.40
C GLU A 65 4.89 -8.45 13.57
N THR A 66 4.82 -7.15 13.30
CA THR A 66 3.61 -6.33 13.44
C THR A 66 2.94 -6.08 12.10
N ASP A 67 1.63 -5.80 12.11
CA ASP A 67 0.86 -5.36 10.95
C ASP A 67 0.39 -3.90 11.13
N PRO A 68 1.25 -2.90 10.86
CA PRO A 68 0.90 -1.50 11.06
C PRO A 68 -0.20 -1.06 10.10
N TYR A 69 -1.12 -0.23 10.60
CA TYR A 69 -2.18 0.40 9.83
C TYR A 69 -2.60 1.72 10.49
N GLY A 70 -2.04 2.82 9.99
CA GLY A 70 -2.33 4.16 10.50
C GLY A 70 -2.03 5.21 9.45
N VAL A 71 -0.76 5.29 9.01
CA VAL A 71 -0.30 6.31 8.06
C VAL A 71 -1.02 6.16 6.72
N SER A 72 -1.21 4.94 6.25
CA SER A 72 -1.87 4.64 4.98
C SER A 72 -3.40 4.53 5.09
N SER A 73 -4.00 4.85 6.24
CA SER A 73 -5.45 4.73 6.43
C SER A 73 -6.20 5.75 5.54
N PRO A 74 -7.36 5.38 4.95
CA PRO A 74 -8.13 6.30 4.12
C PRO A 74 -8.55 7.58 4.84
N GLN A 75 -8.81 7.50 6.16
CA GLN A 75 -9.10 8.67 6.99
C GLN A 75 -7.91 9.62 7.04
N ASN A 76 -6.71 9.12 7.36
CA ASN A 76 -5.51 9.95 7.40
C ASN A 76 -5.20 10.58 6.03
N VAL A 77 -5.27 9.79 4.95
CA VAL A 77 -5.06 10.30 3.60
C VAL A 77 -6.07 11.41 3.26
N LEU A 78 -7.36 11.18 3.51
CA LEU A 78 -8.40 12.16 3.22
C LEU A 78 -8.23 13.47 4.01
N ASP A 79 -7.86 13.37 5.30
CA ASP A 79 -7.63 14.53 6.14
C ASP A 79 -6.43 15.35 5.66
N LYS A 80 -5.36 14.68 5.19
CA LYS A 80 -4.19 15.33 4.60
C LYS A 80 -4.50 16.02 3.27
N LEU A 81 -5.32 15.39 2.42
CA LEU A 81 -5.78 15.99 1.18
C LEU A 81 -6.64 17.24 1.41
N LYS A 82 -7.53 17.20 2.41
CA LYS A 82 -8.37 18.36 2.76
C LYS A 82 -7.58 19.51 3.38
N ALA A 83 -6.53 19.21 4.14
CA ALA A 83 -5.69 20.25 4.74
C ALA A 83 -4.76 20.94 3.74
N ALA A 84 -4.49 20.31 2.60
CA ALA A 84 -3.69 20.87 1.51
C ALA A 84 -4.48 21.73 0.52
N ALA A 85 -5.83 21.72 0.60
CA ALA A 85 -6.74 22.51 -0.23
C ALA A 85 -7.14 23.82 0.46
#